data_AF-A0A1G3CN88-F1
#
_entry.id   AF-A0A1G3CN88-F1
#
_cell.length_a   1.000
_cell.length_b   1.000
_cell.length_c   1.000
_cell.angle_alpha   90.00
_cell.angle_beta   90.00
_cell.angle_gamma   90.00
#
_symmetry.space_group_name_H-M   'P 1'
#
loop_
_entity.id
_entity.type
_entity.pdbx_description
1 polymer ?
#
loop_
_entity_poly.entity_id
_entity_poly.type
_entity_poly.pdbx_seq_one_letter_code
_entity_poly.pdbx_strand_id
1 'polypeptide(L)'
;MKMNQGIHLTDTPILSNAKNIFTKMKEEKDTFGINVSYVGLYKKAQEIEKKSQIFYLEKADEVNIPSQREIFLKIAEEENKHYFILENIINFVSRPQTWLENAEWYHLEEY
;
A
#
# COMPACT_ATOMS: atom_id res chain seq x y z
N MET A 1 36.34 -16.22 18.67
CA MET A 1 35.33 -15.14 18.64
C MET A 1 34.92 -14.91 17.20
N LYS A 2 33.74 -15.40 16.77
CA LYS A 2 33.17 -15.02 15.47
C LYS A 2 32.53 -13.63 15.65
N MET A 3 32.99 -12.68 14.86
CA MET A 3 32.58 -11.29 14.88
C MET A 3 31.09 -11.21 14.55
N ASN A 4 30.32 -10.46 15.34
CA ASN A 4 28.97 -10.03 15.00
C ASN A 4 29.06 -9.21 13.71
N GLN A 5 28.81 -9.86 12.57
CA GLN A 5 28.52 -9.17 11.32
C GLN A 5 27.16 -8.49 11.54
N GLY A 6 27.18 -7.18 11.78
CA GLY A 6 25.96 -6.40 11.92
C GLY A 6 25.09 -6.60 10.69
N ILE A 7 23.82 -6.93 10.89
CA ILE A 7 22.87 -7.13 9.80
C ILE A 7 22.60 -5.75 9.20
N HIS A 8 23.10 -5.51 7.98
CA HIS A 8 22.89 -4.25 7.28
C HIS A 8 21.58 -4.31 6.48
N LEU A 9 20.48 -3.90 7.10
CA LEU A 9 19.17 -3.78 6.45
C LEU A 9 19.13 -2.45 5.68
N THR A 10 19.08 -2.53 4.35
CA THR A 10 19.00 -1.36 3.48
C THR A 10 17.56 -0.89 3.32
N ASP A 11 17.32 0.41 3.40
CA ASP A 11 16.01 0.99 3.13
C ASP A 11 15.61 0.78 1.65
N THR A 12 14.31 0.55 1.43
CA THR A 12 13.77 0.41 0.08
C THR A 12 13.36 1.77 -0.50
N PRO A 13 13.56 2.01 -1.81
CA PRO A 13 13.06 3.21 -2.48
C PRO A 13 11.57 3.09 -2.86
N ILE A 14 10.78 2.25 -2.17
CA ILE A 14 9.44 1.89 -2.65
C ILE A 14 8.50 3.10 -2.68
N LEU A 15 8.59 4.00 -1.69
CA LEU A 15 7.77 5.21 -1.65
C LEU A 15 8.12 6.20 -2.77
N SER A 16 9.41 6.37 -3.08
CA SER A 16 9.82 7.26 -4.18
C SER A 16 9.42 6.68 -5.53
N ASN A 17 9.55 5.36 -5.71
CA ASN A 17 9.08 4.67 -6.90
C ASN A 17 7.56 4.78 -7.06
N ALA A 18 6.80 4.54 -5.99
CA ALA A 18 5.35 4.70 -6.00
C ALA A 18 4.94 6.13 -6.36
N LYS A 19 5.60 7.15 -5.77
CA LYS A 19 5.35 8.56 -6.09
C LYS A 19 5.56 8.86 -7.58
N ASN A 20 6.62 8.31 -8.18
CA ASN A 20 6.90 8.49 -9.61
C ASN A 20 5.79 7.88 -10.47
N ILE A 21 5.26 6.71 -10.10
CA ILE A 21 4.14 6.08 -10.80
C ILE A 21 2.87 6.93 -10.67
N PHE A 22 2.50 7.35 -9.46
CA PHE A 22 1.32 8.22 -9.26
C PHE A 22 1.42 9.55 -10.02
N THR A 23 2.64 10.09 -10.15
CA THR A 23 2.88 11.31 -10.94
C THR A 23 2.59 11.06 -12.41
N LYS A 24 3.12 9.96 -12.98
CA LYS A 24 2.84 9.56 -14.36
C LYS A 24 1.35 9.30 -14.60
N MET A 25 0.69 8.58 -13.71
CA MET A 25 -0.77 8.35 -13.76
C MET A 25 -1.55 9.65 -13.85
N LYS A 26 -1.15 10.65 -13.07
CA LYS A 26 -1.79 11.97 -13.06
C LYS A 26 -1.53 12.75 -14.35
N GLU A 27 -0.31 12.70 -14.88
CA GLU A 27 0.10 13.41 -16.10
C GLU A 27 -0.55 12.81 -17.35
N GLU A 28 -0.56 11.48 -17.46
CA GLU A 28 -1.06 10.74 -18.61
C GLU A 28 -2.58 10.55 -18.56
N LYS A 29 -3.23 10.83 -17.41
CA LYS A 29 -4.66 10.56 -17.13
C LYS A 29 -5.04 9.10 -17.37
N ASP A 30 -4.07 8.19 -17.29
CA ASP A 30 -4.26 6.75 -17.39
C ASP A 30 -4.13 6.14 -15.99
N THR A 31 -5.11 5.31 -15.62
CA THR A 31 -5.13 4.62 -14.34
C THR A 31 -4.35 3.30 -14.37
N PHE A 32 -3.70 2.94 -15.50
CA PHE A 32 -2.93 1.70 -15.68
C PHE A 32 -3.70 0.45 -15.25
N GLY A 33 -4.99 0.41 -15.53
CA GLY A 33 -5.87 -0.72 -15.17
C GLY A 33 -6.28 -0.77 -13.70
N ILE A 34 -5.95 0.25 -12.90
CA ILE A 34 -6.50 0.39 -11.54
C ILE A 34 -7.97 0.81 -11.66
N ASN A 35 -8.87 -0.04 -11.16
CA ASN A 35 -10.31 0.11 -11.31
C ASN A 35 -10.99 0.40 -9.96
N VAL A 36 -11.95 1.32 -9.96
CA VAL A 36 -12.81 1.64 -8.82
C VAL A 36 -13.58 0.42 -8.29
N SER A 37 -13.91 -0.55 -9.14
CA SER A 37 -14.56 -1.80 -8.76
C SER A 37 -13.72 -2.64 -7.79
N TYR A 38 -12.40 -2.43 -7.75
CA TYR A 38 -11.47 -3.13 -6.88
C TYR A 38 -11.18 -2.39 -5.57
N VAL A 39 -11.86 -1.27 -5.26
CA VAL A 39 -11.69 -0.55 -3.98
C VAL A 39 -11.84 -1.48 -2.77
N GLY A 40 -12.78 -2.43 -2.81
CA GLY A 40 -12.94 -3.42 -1.75
C GLY A 40 -11.73 -4.34 -1.59
N LEU A 41 -11.07 -4.70 -2.69
CA LEU A 41 -9.85 -5.52 -2.67
C LEU A 41 -8.67 -4.73 -2.09
N TYR A 42 -8.50 -3.46 -2.51
CA TYR A 42 -7.44 -2.60 -1.97
C TYR A 42 -7.62 -2.34 -0.47
N LYS A 43 -8.86 -2.12 0.00
CA LYS A 43 -9.15 -2.00 1.44
C LYS A 43 -8.81 -3.29 2.19
N LYS A 44 -9.14 -4.46 1.63
CA LYS A 44 -8.77 -5.74 2.24
C LYS A 44 -7.26 -5.92 2.33
N ALA A 45 -6.52 -5.56 1.27
CA ALA A 45 -5.06 -5.57 1.30
C ALA A 45 -4.52 -4.59 2.36
N GLN A 46 -5.07 -3.39 2.44
CA GLN A 46 -4.66 -2.36 3.41
C GLN A 46 -4.84 -2.85 4.86
N GLU A 47 -5.94 -3.54 5.15
CA GLU A 47 -6.18 -4.16 6.46
C GLU A 47 -5.21 -5.31 6.75
N ILE A 48 -4.76 -6.05 5.73
CA ILE A 48 -3.71 -7.06 5.88
C ILE A 48 -2.40 -6.39 6.25
N GLU A 49 -1.98 -5.33 5.54
CA GLU A 49 -0.73 -4.62 5.85
C GLU A 49 -0.72 -4.06 7.28
N LYS A 50 -1.85 -3.49 7.72
CA LYS A 50 -2.01 -3.00 9.09
C LYS A 50 -1.85 -4.12 10.13
N LYS A 51 -2.42 -5.30 9.87
CA LYS A 51 -2.29 -6.46 10.75
C LYS A 51 -0.86 -6.99 10.76
N SER A 52 -0.20 -7.03 9.60
CA SER A 52 1.20 -7.43 9.46
C SER A 52 2.12 -6.49 10.25
N GLN A 53 1.92 -5.17 10.13
CA GLN A 53 2.67 -4.19 10.91
C GLN A 53 2.55 -4.45 12.42
N ILE A 54 1.33 -4.61 12.93
CA ILE A 54 1.08 -4.89 14.35
C ILE A 54 1.77 -6.19 14.76
N PHE A 55 1.61 -7.25 13.97
CA PHE A 55 2.24 -8.55 14.24
C PHE A 55 3.76 -8.45 14.36
N TYR A 56 4.42 -7.72 13.46
CA TYR A 56 5.87 -7.57 13.51
C TYR A 56 6.33 -6.66 14.66
N LEU A 57 5.55 -5.66 15.06
CA LEU A 57 5.82 -4.88 16.27
C LEU A 57 5.73 -5.76 17.53
N GLU A 58 4.70 -6.61 17.63
CA GLU A 58 4.56 -7.56 18.74
C GLU A 58 5.75 -8.53 18.79
N LYS A 59 6.18 -9.06 17.63
CA LYS A 59 7.37 -9.92 17.55
C LYS A 59 8.67 -9.21 17.93
N ALA A 60 8.79 -7.91 17.64
CA ALA A 60 9.93 -7.10 18.07
C ALA A 60 9.99 -6.97 19.60
N ASP A 61 8.85 -6.96 20.28
CA ASP A 61 8.76 -6.87 21.74
C ASP A 61 8.98 -8.23 22.45
N GLU A 62 8.69 -9.35 21.77
CA GLU A 62 8.90 -10.71 22.29
C GLU A 62 10.37 -11.16 22.27
N VAL A 63 11.24 -10.56 21.44
CA VAL A 63 12.62 -11.01 21.25
C VAL A 63 13.64 -10.27 22.11
N ASN A 64 14.53 -11.03 22.75
CA ASN A 64 15.61 -10.49 23.60
C ASN A 64 16.90 -10.20 22.82
N ILE A 65 17.00 -10.63 21.56
CA ILE A 65 18.20 -10.48 20.73
C ILE A 65 18.09 -9.16 19.94
N PRO A 66 18.97 -8.17 20.18
CA PRO A 66 18.85 -6.84 19.58
C PRO A 66 18.79 -6.84 18.04
N SER A 67 19.57 -7.71 17.39
CA SER A 67 19.58 -7.82 15.92
C SER A 67 18.28 -8.39 15.36
N GLN A 68 17.61 -9.29 16.08
CA GLN A 68 16.30 -9.82 15.66
C GLN A 68 15.20 -8.78 15.86
N ARG A 69 15.27 -8.02 16.96
CA ARG A 69 14.37 -6.90 17.22
C ARG A 69 14.45 -5.87 16.09
N GLU A 70 15.67 -5.52 15.67
CA GLU A 70 15.90 -4.57 14.58
C GLU A 70 15.30 -5.05 13.25
N ILE A 71 15.43 -6.35 12.93
CA ILE A 71 14.79 -6.94 11.74
C ILE A 71 13.27 -6.78 11.79
N PHE A 72 12.64 -7.15 12.90
CA PHE A 72 11.18 -7.06 13.02
C PHE A 72 10.67 -5.62 12.94
N LEU A 73 11.37 -4.67 13.57
CA LEU A 73 11.06 -3.24 13.45
C LEU A 73 11.16 -2.76 12.00
N LYS A 74 12.19 -3.20 11.27
CA LYS A 74 12.34 -2.85 9.85
C LYS A 74 11.24 -3.44 8.99
N ILE A 75 10.82 -4.67 9.23
CA ILE A 75 9.68 -5.25 8.49
C ILE A 75 8.40 -4.46 8.79
N ALA A 76 8.13 -4.15 10.06
CA ALA A 76 6.97 -3.33 10.44
C ALA A 76 6.99 -1.94 9.77
N GLU A 77 8.17 -1.34 9.61
CA GLU A 77 8.35 -0.09 8.88
C GLU A 77 7.99 -0.24 7.39
N GLU A 78 8.39 -1.33 6.74
CA GLU A 78 8.03 -1.61 5.34
C GLU A 78 6.53 -1.85 5.16
N GLU A 79 5.86 -2.60 6.05
CA GLU A 79 4.40 -2.80 5.95
C GLU A 79 3.63 -1.48 6.12
N ASN A 80 4.16 -0.55 6.91
CA ASN A 80 3.60 0.80 7.00
C ASN A 80 3.71 1.55 5.66
N LYS A 81 4.83 1.41 4.94
CA LYS A 81 5.01 2.00 3.60
C LYS A 81 4.01 1.40 2.63
N HIS A 82 3.79 0.08 2.67
CA HIS A 82 2.77 -0.60 1.85
C HIS A 82 1.35 -0.10 2.16
N TYR A 83 1.01 0.04 3.44
CA TYR A 83 -0.26 0.61 3.89
C TYR A 83 -0.50 2.00 3.27
N PHE A 84 0.49 2.89 3.32
CA PHE A 84 0.39 4.23 2.73
C PHE A 84 0.25 4.19 1.21
N ILE A 85 0.93 3.28 0.51
CA ILE A 85 0.77 3.12 -0.93
C ILE A 85 -0.67 2.71 -1.25
N LEU A 86 -1.23 1.72 -0.55
CA LEU A 86 -2.61 1.27 -0.74
C LEU A 86 -3.62 2.38 -0.41
N GLU A 87 -3.37 3.16 0.63
CA GLU A 87 -4.19 4.34 0.95
C GLU A 87 -4.24 5.33 -0.22
N ASN A 88 -3.08 5.61 -0.84
CA ASN A 88 -2.99 6.49 -1.99
C ASN A 88 -3.70 5.90 -3.22
N ILE A 89 -3.61 4.57 -3.45
CA ILE A 89 -4.38 3.89 -4.52
C ILE A 89 -5.87 4.08 -4.27
N ILE A 90 -6.36 3.75 -3.06
CA ILE A 90 -7.77 3.88 -2.69
C ILE A 90 -8.24 5.31 -2.88
N ASN A 91 -7.48 6.29 -2.39
CA ASN A 91 -7.80 7.71 -2.53
C ASN A 91 -7.82 8.15 -4.01
N PHE A 92 -6.91 7.64 -4.83
CA PHE A 92 -6.85 7.97 -6.24
C PHE A 92 -8.08 7.47 -6.99
N VAL A 93 -8.50 6.21 -6.76
CA VAL A 93 -9.67 5.64 -7.45
C VAL A 93 -11.01 6.00 -6.83
N SER A 94 -11.03 6.34 -5.53
CA SER A 94 -12.26 6.71 -4.82
C SER A 94 -12.58 8.19 -4.98
N ARG A 95 -11.64 9.01 -5.46
CA ARG A 95 -11.94 10.37 -5.94
C ARG A 95 -12.67 10.20 -7.27
N PRO A 96 -13.99 10.43 -7.32
CA PRO A 96 -14.65 10.48 -8.59
C PRO A 96 -14.14 11.73 -9.29
N GLN A 97 -13.23 11.57 -10.25
CA GLN A 97 -13.30 12.49 -11.38
C GLN A 97 -14.68 12.22 -11.97
N THR A 98 -15.57 13.18 -11.82
CA THR A 98 -16.90 13.28 -12.42
C THR A 98 -16.86 12.86 -13.90
N TRP A 99 -16.90 11.57 -14.16
CA TRP A 99 -17.01 10.91 -15.45
C TRP A 99 -18.20 9.95 -15.27
N LEU A 100 -19.42 10.48 -15.12
CA LEU A 100 -20.29 10.73 -16.27
C LEU A 100 -20.44 9.51 -17.21
N GLU A 101 -20.41 8.30 -16.66
CA GLU A 101 -21.30 7.22 -17.10
C GLU A 101 -21.89 6.60 -15.81
N ASN A 102 -22.77 7.29 -15.09
CA ASN A 102 -24.20 7.18 -15.32
C ASN A 102 -24.59 6.02 -16.26
N ALA A 103 -24.23 4.78 -15.92
CA ALA A 103 -24.89 3.58 -16.44
C ALA A 103 -26.39 3.54 -16.09
N GLU A 104 -26.88 4.51 -15.30
CA GLU A 104 -28.31 4.80 -15.10
C GLU A 104 -28.98 5.53 -16.28
N TRP A 105 -28.26 5.87 -17.36
CA TRP A 105 -28.90 6.19 -18.67
C TRP A 105 -29.17 4.95 -19.52
N TYR A 106 -28.99 3.73 -19.00
CA TYR A 106 -29.80 2.58 -19.44
C TYR A 106 -31.23 2.72 -18.88
N HIS A 107 -31.91 3.83 -19.16
CA HIS A 107 -33.37 3.78 -19.30
C HIS A 107 -33.57 2.99 -20.60
N LEU A 108 -33.89 1.69 -20.63
CA LEU A 108 -35.06 1.08 -20.01
C LEU A 108 -36.20 2.09 -19.93
N GLU A 109 -37.07 1.96 -20.93
CA GLU A 109 -38.47 2.44 -20.93
C GLU A 109 -38.73 3.83 -21.54
N GLU A 110 -38.46 3.96 -22.84
CA GLU A 110 -39.51 4.40 -23.78
C GLU A 110 -39.66 3.21 -24.76
N TYR A 111 -40.75 2.45 -24.92
CA TYR A 111 -42.19 2.71 -24.85
C TYR A 111 -42.65 4.09 -25.35
#